data_AF-A0A7M5XLE1-F1
#
_entry.id   AF-A0A7M5XLE1-F1
#
_cell.length_a   1.000
_cell.length_b   1.000
_cell.length_c   1.000
_cell.angle_alpha   90.00
_cell.angle_beta   90.00
_cell.angle_gamma   90.00
#
_symmetry.space_group_name_H-M   'P 1'
#
loop_
_entity.id
_entity.type
_entity.pdbx_description
1 polymer ?
#
loop_
_entity_poly.entity_id
_entity_poly.type
_entity_poly.pdbx_seq_one_letter_code
_entity_poly.pdbx_strand_id
1 'polypeptide(L)'
;MMRPWLFVCFCFIVSCVLSKPMPRRSKRSQEAFAIQILRLEDRVRQLEEKLERLTLSQYKSSYIQGPKGEKGDRGPRGPTGARGSMGFRGLTGLPGRDGSFSQLPSCTPKQYLSSNGKRLICLTFDTSIQPNNGNGGNSGKERSTEQPSSGNTDDSTTEETVNPDGGVDEGLVGKIDKFSEKNRIQNFYADTWDLHSFIWDQNTYLGVSQLSTQSFILKKWVQNEFIEKAILTVPNARKWTSFEWQSELYIVIACNTKPAPGGGAAYSYVYKMKYDEITLFQRLETRTAFGVDAIEIGNELYLVFAYLLGVGNDAYSDVFKWSQGEFKKDHLIPVTGTDVDTFSVGSEHFAAVVGVTSRDPFVYLLKYNGTQFVTHYNIPMDSRPYGLTFVRTRNEYFLAVAFYDLRQSLILKWNGVTFQPNQKLVSSKARDFATTTINRAGREITYLALVNYEGKPIIYIYNEQTKQFGKLQQTNSKWTRDIEFLRVPNSIHLNLAVASTREIVIYKGNTT
;
A
#
# COMPACT_ATOMS: atom_id res chain seq x y z
N MET A 1 35.42 -15.33 24.57
CA MET A 1 36.31 -14.16 24.37
C MET A 1 35.45 -12.93 24.09
N MET A 2 35.22 -12.11 25.11
CA MET A 2 34.44 -10.86 25.00
C MET A 2 35.29 -9.74 24.38
N ARG A 3 34.70 -8.94 23.49
CA ARG A 3 35.35 -7.79 22.84
C ARG A 3 35.19 -6.49 23.69
N PRO A 4 36.16 -5.55 23.69
CA PRO A 4 36.34 -4.54 24.75
C PRO A 4 35.59 -3.20 24.56
N TRP A 5 34.51 -3.14 23.79
CA TRP A 5 33.89 -1.85 23.41
C TRP A 5 32.69 -1.42 24.29
N LEU A 6 32.16 -2.32 25.13
CA LEU A 6 31.02 -2.04 26.01
C LEU A 6 31.35 -1.22 27.27
N PHE A 7 32.64 -1.07 27.62
CA PHE A 7 33.04 -0.36 28.84
C PHE A 7 33.18 1.17 28.66
N VAL A 8 33.30 1.66 27.42
CA VAL A 8 33.56 3.09 27.17
C VAL A 8 32.28 3.92 27.05
N CYS A 9 31.16 3.35 26.60
CA CYS A 9 29.87 4.07 26.52
C CYS A 9 29.19 4.28 27.88
N PHE A 10 29.45 3.44 28.88
CA PHE A 10 28.78 3.53 30.18
C PHE A 10 29.31 4.69 31.04
N CYS A 11 30.57 5.11 30.85
CA CYS A 11 31.15 6.25 31.57
C CYS A 11 30.60 7.62 31.14
N PHE A 12 30.01 7.75 29.95
CA PHE A 12 29.49 9.05 29.47
C PHE A 12 28.06 9.35 29.96
N ILE A 13 27.26 8.33 30.29
CA ILE A 13 25.88 8.52 30.75
C ILE A 13 25.83 8.98 32.23
N VAL A 14 26.82 8.60 33.03
CA VAL A 14 26.92 9.01 34.45
C VAL A 14 27.21 10.51 34.62
N SER A 15 27.82 11.17 33.63
CA SER A 15 28.18 12.59 33.74
C SER A 15 27.02 13.56 33.46
N CYS A 16 25.96 13.13 32.76
CA CYS A 16 24.86 14.01 32.34
C CYS A 16 23.64 14.02 33.28
N VAL A 17 23.54 13.07 34.21
CA VAL A 17 22.41 13.00 35.17
C VAL A 17 22.68 13.81 36.45
N LEU A 18 23.93 14.22 36.69
CA LEU A 18 24.33 14.99 37.88
C LEU A 18 24.15 16.52 37.77
N SER A 19 23.61 17.04 36.67
CA SER A 19 23.55 18.49 36.39
C SER A 19 22.17 19.15 36.54
N LYS A 20 21.22 18.52 37.24
CA LYS A 20 19.94 19.16 37.61
C LYS A 20 19.82 19.34 39.13
N PRO A 21 19.53 20.55 39.65
CA PRO A 21 19.38 20.77 41.08
C PRO A 21 18.03 20.18 41.56
N MET A 22 18.10 19.14 42.39
CA MET A 22 16.93 18.57 43.08
C MET A 22 16.59 19.32 44.39
N PRO A 23 15.34 19.24 44.88
CA PRO A 23 14.85 20.04 46.01
C PRO A 23 15.55 19.67 47.33
N ARG A 24 15.76 20.68 48.20
CA ARG A 24 16.35 20.54 49.54
C ARG A 24 15.54 19.56 50.40
N ARG A 25 15.97 18.30 50.47
CA ARG A 25 15.64 17.33 51.53
C ARG A 25 16.88 17.07 52.38
N SER A 26 16.68 16.76 53.67
CA SER A 26 17.77 16.55 54.62
C SER A 26 18.70 15.40 54.19
N LYS A 27 20.00 15.46 54.53
CA LYS A 27 21.01 14.42 54.17
C LYS A 27 20.52 13.00 54.47
N ARG A 28 19.84 12.82 55.61
CA ARG A 28 19.26 11.55 56.06
C ARG A 28 18.18 11.00 55.12
N SER A 29 17.43 11.88 54.46
CA SER A 29 16.42 11.53 53.45
C SER A 29 17.03 11.19 52.09
N GLN A 30 18.17 11.75 51.74
CA GLN A 30 18.86 11.46 50.48
C GLN A 30 19.58 10.11 50.56
N GLU A 31 20.19 9.79 51.70
CA GLU A 31 20.80 8.48 51.98
C GLU A 31 19.75 7.37 51.97
N ALA A 32 18.58 7.58 52.57
CA ALA A 32 17.48 6.62 52.54
C ALA A 32 16.96 6.35 51.12
N PHE A 33 16.88 7.39 50.28
CA PHE A 33 16.46 7.26 48.89
C PHE A 33 17.51 6.54 48.02
N ALA A 34 18.80 6.83 48.22
CA ALA A 34 19.89 6.13 47.54
C ALA A 34 19.93 4.63 47.90
N ILE A 35 19.73 4.28 49.17
CA ILE A 35 19.63 2.88 49.62
C ILE A 35 18.40 2.19 48.99
N GLN A 36 17.30 2.91 48.81
CA GLN A 36 16.09 2.37 48.18
C GLN A 36 16.28 2.11 46.68
N ILE A 37 17.01 2.98 45.97
CA ILE A 37 17.40 2.79 44.57
C ILE A 37 18.33 1.57 44.44
N LEU A 38 19.36 1.45 45.27
CA LEU A 38 20.28 0.31 45.23
C LEU A 38 19.55 -1.03 45.47
N ARG A 39 18.55 -1.04 46.37
CA ARG A 39 17.70 -2.23 46.60
C ARG A 39 16.79 -2.54 45.42
N LEU A 40 16.33 -1.53 44.70
CA LEU A 40 15.53 -1.72 43.48
C LEU A 40 16.38 -2.27 42.34
N GLU A 41 17.60 -1.75 42.16
CA GLU A 41 18.56 -2.23 41.16
C GLU A 41 18.93 -3.70 41.39
N ASP A 42 19.17 -4.08 42.64
CA ASP A 42 19.50 -5.48 42.98
C ASP A 42 18.31 -6.42 42.76
N ARG A 43 17.07 -5.96 43.00
CA ARG A 43 15.85 -6.71 42.67
C ARG A 43 15.65 -6.88 41.17
N VAL A 44 15.96 -5.86 40.37
CA VAL A 44 15.89 -5.95 38.90
C VAL A 44 16.90 -6.97 38.40
N ARG A 45 18.15 -6.92 38.87
CA ARG A 45 19.18 -7.90 38.51
C ARG A 45 18.79 -9.33 38.87
N GLN A 46 18.22 -9.55 40.06
CA GLN A 46 17.74 -10.87 40.47
C GLN A 46 16.56 -11.38 39.62
N LEU A 47 15.71 -10.48 39.12
CA LEU A 47 14.61 -10.82 38.22
C LEU A 47 15.11 -11.18 36.82
N GLU A 48 16.11 -10.47 36.31
CA GLU A 48 16.77 -10.77 35.04
C GLU A 48 17.43 -12.17 35.08
N GLU A 49 18.18 -12.48 36.14
CA GLU A 49 18.77 -13.82 36.32
C GLU A 49 17.72 -14.94 36.50
N LYS A 50 16.56 -14.63 37.08
CA LYS A 50 15.45 -15.59 37.17
C LYS A 50 14.80 -15.81 35.81
N LEU A 51 14.62 -14.74 35.03
CA LEU A 51 14.08 -14.82 33.68
C LEU A 51 14.99 -15.64 32.77
N GLU A 52 16.31 -15.42 32.84
CA GLU A 52 17.31 -16.16 32.06
C GLU A 52 17.38 -17.65 32.44
N ARG A 53 17.22 -17.98 33.73
CA ARG A 53 17.10 -19.38 34.18
C ARG A 53 15.82 -20.06 33.71
N LEU A 54 14.70 -19.33 33.68
CA LEU A 54 13.42 -19.87 33.20
C LEU A 54 13.46 -20.12 31.68
N THR A 55 14.06 -19.22 30.91
CA THR A 55 14.24 -19.40 29.46
C THR A 55 15.19 -20.55 29.13
N LEU A 56 16.29 -20.70 29.87
CA LEU A 56 17.21 -21.85 29.75
C LEU A 56 16.57 -23.18 30.17
N SER A 57 15.70 -23.18 31.18
CA SER A 57 14.93 -24.35 31.61
C SER A 57 13.91 -24.77 30.55
N GLN A 58 13.21 -23.82 29.93
CA GLN A 58 12.30 -24.07 28.82
C GLN A 58 13.04 -24.61 27.59
N TYR A 59 14.26 -24.10 27.32
CA TYR A 59 15.11 -24.54 26.23
C TYR A 59 15.72 -25.94 26.45
N LYS A 60 16.02 -26.35 27.69
CA LYS A 60 16.51 -27.71 27.99
C LYS A 60 15.40 -28.77 27.94
N SER A 61 14.16 -28.41 28.24
CA SER A 61 13.01 -29.32 28.18
C SER A 61 12.63 -29.72 26.75
N SER A 62 13.06 -28.99 25.72
CA SER A 62 12.74 -29.26 24.31
C SER A 62 13.79 -30.12 23.57
N TYR A 63 14.87 -30.55 24.24
CA TYR A 63 15.99 -31.28 23.63
C TYR A 63 16.40 -32.59 24.33
N ILE A 64 15.45 -33.35 24.90
CA ILE A 64 15.71 -34.78 25.17
C ILE A 64 15.36 -35.59 23.92
N GLN A 65 16.36 -35.78 23.06
CA GLN A 65 16.32 -36.73 21.96
C GLN A 65 16.31 -38.15 22.56
N GLY A 66 15.23 -38.91 22.34
CA GLY A 66 15.13 -40.31 22.77
C GLY A 66 16.21 -41.19 22.12
N PRO A 67 16.57 -42.34 22.73
CA PRO A 67 17.61 -43.21 22.21
C PRO A 67 17.31 -43.64 20.78
N LYS A 68 18.34 -43.53 19.92
CA LYS A 68 18.33 -43.87 18.50
C LYS A 68 17.93 -45.36 18.34
N GLY A 69 16.76 -45.61 17.76
CA GLY A 69 16.30 -46.96 17.44
C GLY A 69 17.24 -47.66 16.45
N GLU A 70 17.42 -48.96 16.64
CA GLU A 70 18.19 -49.81 15.75
C GLU A 70 17.65 -49.73 14.31
N LYS A 71 18.58 -49.74 13.36
CA LYS A 71 18.30 -49.61 11.93
C LYS A 71 17.53 -50.85 11.45
N GLY A 72 16.23 -50.69 11.22
CA GLY A 72 15.39 -51.74 10.64
C GLY A 72 15.91 -52.19 9.27
N ASP A 73 15.81 -53.49 9.00
CA ASP A 73 16.20 -54.11 7.74
C ASP A 73 15.51 -53.46 6.54
N ARG A 74 16.24 -53.41 5.41
CA ARG A 74 15.76 -52.83 4.15
C ARG A 74 14.54 -53.61 3.67
N GLY A 75 13.38 -52.96 3.68
CA GLY A 75 12.15 -53.54 3.15
C GLY A 75 12.30 -53.99 1.69
N PRO A 76 11.54 -55.01 1.25
CA PRO A 76 11.59 -55.52 -0.11
C PRO A 76 11.23 -54.42 -1.13
N ARG A 77 11.79 -54.55 -2.34
CA ARG A 77 11.53 -53.64 -3.47
C ARG A 77 10.03 -53.60 -3.74
N GLY A 78 9.44 -52.39 -3.68
CA GLY A 78 8.02 -52.19 -3.95
C GLY A 78 7.63 -52.65 -5.37
N PRO A 79 6.38 -53.10 -5.57
CA PRO A 79 5.90 -53.53 -6.88
C PRO A 79 5.97 -52.39 -7.89
N THR A 80 6.27 -52.74 -9.14
CA THR A 80 6.28 -51.82 -10.30
C THR A 80 4.95 -51.08 -10.37
N GLY A 81 4.99 -49.74 -10.42
CA GLY A 81 3.78 -48.89 -10.44
C GLY A 81 2.85 -49.25 -11.60
N ALA A 82 1.55 -49.25 -11.34
CA ALA A 82 0.53 -49.47 -12.35
C ALA A 82 0.68 -48.45 -13.50
N ARG A 83 0.52 -48.93 -14.73
CA ARG A 83 0.50 -48.11 -15.95
C ARG A 83 -0.55 -47.02 -15.80
N GLY A 84 -0.15 -45.76 -15.98
CA GLY A 84 -1.03 -44.59 -15.78
C GLY A 84 -2.35 -44.73 -16.54
N SER A 85 -3.45 -44.43 -15.86
CA SER A 85 -4.78 -44.38 -16.47
C SER A 85 -4.79 -43.42 -17.65
N MET A 86 -5.36 -43.87 -18.78
CA MET A 86 -5.64 -43.03 -19.94
C MET A 86 -6.42 -41.78 -19.48
N GLY A 87 -5.97 -40.60 -19.90
CA GLY A 87 -6.57 -39.33 -19.46
C GLY A 87 -8.07 -39.28 -19.72
N PHE A 88 -8.83 -38.76 -18.76
CA PHE A 88 -10.26 -38.52 -18.94
C PHE A 88 -10.48 -37.63 -20.17
N ARG A 89 -11.29 -38.12 -21.12
CA ARG A 89 -11.78 -37.34 -22.25
C ARG A 89 -12.54 -36.13 -21.67
N GLY A 90 -12.20 -34.93 -22.14
CA GLY A 90 -12.79 -33.69 -21.63
C GLY A 90 -14.31 -33.76 -21.61
N LEU A 91 -14.93 -33.27 -20.53
CA LEU A 91 -16.38 -33.12 -20.43
C LEU A 91 -16.85 -32.36 -21.66
N THR A 92 -17.78 -32.96 -22.42
CA THR A 92 -18.45 -32.30 -23.53
C THR A 92 -19.17 -31.08 -22.97
N GLY A 93 -18.97 -29.91 -23.58
CA GLY A 93 -19.62 -28.67 -23.15
C GLY A 93 -21.13 -28.88 -23.06
N LEU A 94 -21.75 -28.34 -22.01
CA LEU A 94 -23.21 -28.25 -21.93
C LEU A 94 -23.70 -27.56 -23.21
N PRO A 95 -24.71 -28.11 -23.90
CA PRO A 95 -25.37 -27.40 -24.98
C PRO A 95 -25.80 -26.02 -24.47
N GLY A 96 -25.51 -24.98 -25.25
CA GLY A 96 -25.96 -23.63 -24.92
C GLY A 96 -27.45 -23.65 -24.61
N ARG A 97 -27.85 -23.08 -23.47
CA ARG A 97 -29.27 -22.80 -23.26
C ARG A 97 -29.71 -21.87 -24.39
N ASP A 98 -30.72 -22.30 -25.14
CA ASP A 98 -31.45 -21.44 -26.07
C ASP A 98 -32.02 -20.26 -25.30
N GLY A 99 -31.26 -19.17 -25.25
CA GLY A 99 -31.73 -17.87 -24.83
C GLY A 99 -32.39 -17.23 -26.02
N SER A 100 -33.72 -17.31 -26.08
CA SER A 100 -34.52 -16.41 -26.90
C SER A 100 -34.03 -14.98 -26.66
N PHE A 101 -33.48 -14.33 -27.69
CA PHE A 101 -33.27 -12.89 -27.68
C PHE A 101 -34.65 -12.23 -27.62
N SER A 102 -35.19 -12.04 -26.41
CA SER A 102 -36.17 -11.00 -26.18
C SER A 102 -35.45 -9.68 -26.44
N GLN A 103 -35.86 -9.01 -27.52
CA GLN A 103 -35.31 -7.77 -28.06
C GLN A 103 -34.73 -6.85 -26.98
N LEU A 104 -33.48 -6.43 -27.18
CA LEU A 104 -32.91 -5.30 -26.44
C LEU A 104 -33.85 -4.10 -26.60
N PRO A 105 -34.24 -3.39 -25.53
CA PRO A 105 -35.07 -2.21 -25.68
C PRO A 105 -34.30 -1.15 -26.48
N SER A 106 -34.87 -0.71 -27.61
CA SER A 106 -34.33 0.40 -28.39
C SER A 106 -34.62 1.71 -27.66
N CYS A 107 -33.61 2.26 -27.00
CA CYS A 107 -33.69 3.58 -26.39
C CYS A 107 -33.84 4.67 -27.47
N THR A 108 -34.63 5.70 -27.19
CA THR A 108 -34.77 6.84 -28.11
C THR A 108 -33.53 7.73 -28.05
N PRO A 109 -33.26 8.57 -29.07
CA PRO A 109 -32.17 9.53 -29.03
C PRO A 109 -32.24 10.38 -27.75
N LYS A 110 -31.10 10.56 -27.06
CA LYS A 110 -30.96 11.15 -25.71
C LYS A 110 -31.37 10.25 -24.54
N GLN A 111 -31.37 8.94 -24.75
CA GLN A 111 -31.39 7.95 -23.68
C GLN A 111 -30.20 6.99 -23.79
N TYR A 112 -29.77 6.39 -22.68
CA TYR A 112 -28.77 5.32 -22.66
C TYR A 112 -29.32 4.06 -21.98
N LEU A 113 -28.78 2.92 -22.38
CA LEU A 113 -29.17 1.61 -21.87
C LEU A 113 -28.49 1.36 -20.53
N SER A 114 -29.27 1.07 -19.51
CA SER A 114 -28.84 0.78 -18.14
C SER A 114 -29.50 -0.51 -17.64
N SER A 115 -29.07 -1.04 -16.50
CA SER A 115 -29.67 -2.24 -15.89
C SER A 115 -29.98 -1.96 -14.43
N ASN A 116 -31.16 -2.38 -13.97
CA ASN A 116 -31.54 -2.29 -12.56
C ASN A 116 -31.29 -3.59 -11.79
N GLY A 117 -30.48 -4.50 -12.34
CA GLY A 117 -30.18 -5.81 -11.75
C GLY A 117 -31.24 -6.89 -11.99
N LYS A 118 -32.38 -6.56 -12.62
CA LYS A 118 -33.39 -7.56 -13.06
C LYS A 118 -33.74 -7.46 -14.55
N ARG A 119 -33.65 -6.27 -15.16
CA ARG A 119 -33.86 -6.04 -16.60
C ARG A 119 -33.10 -4.82 -17.10
N LEU A 120 -32.91 -4.75 -18.42
CA LEU A 120 -32.40 -3.57 -19.11
C LEU A 120 -33.50 -2.49 -19.19
N ILE A 121 -33.11 -1.23 -18.96
CA ILE A 121 -33.98 -0.05 -18.97
C ILE A 121 -33.27 1.11 -19.69
N CYS A 122 -34.03 2.05 -20.25
CA CYS A 122 -33.49 3.27 -20.87
C CYS A 122 -33.62 4.45 -19.89
N LEU A 123 -32.54 5.21 -19.69
CA LEU A 123 -32.51 6.42 -18.85
C LEU A 123 -32.19 7.63 -19.71
N THR A 124 -32.86 8.77 -19.49
CA THR A 124 -32.62 10.02 -20.21
C THR A 124 -31.37 10.73 -19.71
N PHE A 125 -30.59 11.30 -20.63
CA PHE A 125 -29.51 12.22 -20.26
C PHE A 125 -30.10 13.47 -19.59
N ASP A 126 -29.63 13.79 -18.39
CA ASP A 126 -29.96 15.06 -17.72
C ASP A 126 -29.27 16.20 -18.48
N THR A 127 -30.05 17.06 -19.13
CA THR A 127 -29.56 18.14 -20.00
C THR A 127 -29.11 19.38 -19.24
N SER A 128 -28.99 19.33 -17.91
CA SER A 128 -28.36 20.38 -17.10
C SER A 128 -26.84 20.47 -17.24
N ILE A 129 -26.22 19.58 -18.03
CA ILE A 129 -24.81 19.66 -18.42
C ILE A 129 -24.72 19.67 -19.94
N GLN A 130 -24.59 20.86 -20.54
CA GLN A 130 -24.36 21.00 -21.98
C GLN A 130 -22.86 20.79 -22.28
N PRO A 131 -22.49 19.83 -23.13
CA PRO A 131 -21.15 19.77 -23.71
C PRO A 131 -21.05 20.76 -24.88
N ASN A 132 -20.07 21.65 -24.85
CA ASN A 132 -19.78 22.52 -25.99
C ASN A 132 -19.35 21.68 -27.20
N ASN A 133 -20.13 21.83 -28.27
CA ASN A 133 -19.96 21.20 -29.58
C ASN A 133 -18.64 21.63 -30.26
N GLY A 134 -17.84 20.64 -30.66
CA GLY A 134 -16.83 20.77 -31.72
C GLY A 134 -17.16 19.80 -32.84
N ASN A 135 -17.65 20.33 -33.95
CA ASN A 135 -18.18 19.62 -35.12
C ASN A 135 -17.07 18.92 -35.93
N GLY A 136 -17.34 17.73 -36.46
CA GLY A 136 -16.51 17.05 -37.46
C GLY A 136 -16.97 17.32 -38.89
N GLY A 137 -16.04 17.45 -39.84
CA GLY A 137 -16.33 17.51 -41.27
C GLY A 137 -15.10 17.83 -42.13
N ASN A 138 -14.95 17.13 -43.25
CA ASN A 138 -13.70 16.83 -43.96
C ASN A 138 -13.38 17.78 -45.14
N SER A 139 -12.12 17.73 -45.60
CA SER A 139 -11.58 18.01 -46.96
C SER A 139 -11.22 19.45 -47.41
N GLY A 140 -9.93 19.61 -47.79
CA GLY A 140 -9.52 20.23 -49.06
C GLY A 140 -9.08 21.71 -49.10
N LYS A 141 -7.82 21.90 -49.50
CA LYS A 141 -7.16 23.08 -50.15
C LYS A 141 -6.55 24.20 -49.29
N GLU A 142 -5.22 24.29 -49.46
CA GLU A 142 -4.37 25.47 -49.75
C GLU A 142 -4.61 26.83 -49.07
N ARG A 143 -3.53 27.24 -48.37
CA ARG A 143 -2.76 28.50 -48.49
C ARG A 143 -3.24 29.77 -47.77
N SER A 144 -2.25 30.31 -47.03
CA SER A 144 -1.89 31.72 -46.75
C SER A 144 -2.61 32.54 -45.66
N THR A 145 -1.74 33.02 -44.75
CA THR A 145 -1.56 34.40 -44.22
C THR A 145 -2.46 34.98 -43.11
N GLU A 146 -1.72 35.43 -42.08
CA GLU A 146 -1.85 36.69 -41.30
C GLU A 146 -2.76 36.77 -40.05
N GLN A 147 -2.13 37.22 -38.95
CA GLN A 147 -2.68 37.81 -37.72
C GLN A 147 -3.19 39.27 -37.97
N PRO A 148 -3.54 40.09 -36.95
CA PRO A 148 -4.63 40.03 -35.96
C PRO A 148 -5.41 41.38 -35.86
N SER A 149 -6.53 41.46 -35.12
CA SER A 149 -7.02 42.69 -34.44
C SER A 149 -8.30 42.39 -33.63
N SER A 150 -8.26 42.54 -32.30
CA SER A 150 -8.74 43.68 -31.48
C SER A 150 -10.24 43.67 -31.19
N GLY A 151 -10.62 43.64 -29.91
CA GLY A 151 -11.99 43.95 -29.47
C GLY A 151 -12.28 43.45 -28.06
N ASN A 152 -12.02 44.30 -27.06
CA ASN A 152 -12.53 44.16 -25.70
C ASN A 152 -14.05 44.37 -25.69
N THR A 153 -14.78 43.48 -25.03
CA THR A 153 -15.99 43.84 -24.28
C THR A 153 -16.04 43.02 -22.99
N ASP A 154 -15.91 43.74 -21.87
CA ASP A 154 -16.27 43.28 -20.54
C ASP A 154 -17.76 42.91 -20.52
N ASP A 155 -18.08 41.67 -20.12
CA ASP A 155 -19.39 41.33 -19.59
C ASP A 155 -19.19 40.53 -18.30
N SER A 156 -19.42 41.22 -17.19
CA SER A 156 -19.33 40.68 -15.85
C SER A 156 -20.56 39.81 -15.58
N THR A 157 -20.40 38.51 -15.76
CA THR A 157 -21.25 37.52 -15.12
C THR A 157 -20.37 36.74 -14.14
N THR A 158 -20.67 36.88 -12.84
CA THR A 158 -20.01 36.13 -11.78
C THR A 158 -20.36 34.66 -11.91
N GLU A 159 -19.60 33.93 -12.72
CA GLU A 159 -19.42 32.49 -12.58
C GLU A 159 -18.79 32.23 -11.21
N GLU A 160 -19.48 31.46 -10.36
CA GLU A 160 -18.85 30.84 -9.20
C GLU A 160 -17.67 30.00 -9.71
N THR A 161 -16.48 30.55 -9.58
CA THR A 161 -15.22 29.89 -9.91
C THR A 161 -15.01 28.74 -8.94
N VAL A 162 -15.47 27.55 -9.32
CA VAL A 162 -15.04 26.30 -8.68
C VAL A 162 -13.54 26.18 -8.93
N ASN A 163 -12.75 26.52 -7.91
CA ASN A 163 -11.30 26.52 -8.00
C ASN A 163 -10.81 25.07 -8.21
N PRO A 164 -10.28 24.69 -9.39
CA PRO A 164 -9.94 23.30 -9.71
C PRO A 164 -8.80 22.75 -8.84
N ASP A 165 -8.05 23.64 -8.18
CA ASP A 165 -6.95 23.29 -7.29
C ASP A 165 -7.40 22.95 -5.86
N GLY A 166 -8.71 23.01 -5.54
CA GLY A 166 -9.28 22.66 -4.23
C GLY A 166 -8.95 23.61 -3.07
N GLY A 167 -7.90 24.43 -3.23
CA GLY A 167 -7.37 25.38 -2.26
C GLY A 167 -6.79 24.71 -1.03
N VAL A 168 -5.64 25.17 -0.54
CA VAL A 168 -5.16 24.78 0.80
C VAL A 168 -5.77 25.73 1.83
N ASP A 169 -6.32 25.22 2.92
CA ASP A 169 -6.78 26.05 4.04
C ASP A 169 -5.62 26.94 4.54
N GLU A 170 -5.76 28.26 4.38
CA GLU A 170 -4.76 29.25 4.77
C GLU A 170 -4.34 29.11 6.24
N GLY A 171 -5.28 28.70 7.10
CA GLY A 171 -5.04 28.45 8.53
C GLY A 171 -4.13 27.24 8.81
N LEU A 172 -3.83 26.43 7.80
CA LEU A 172 -2.91 25.29 7.86
C LEU A 172 -1.55 25.55 7.21
N VAL A 173 -1.38 26.55 6.35
CA VAL A 173 -0.17 26.73 5.52
C VAL A 173 1.12 26.82 6.35
N GLY A 174 1.08 27.43 7.54
CA GLY A 174 2.21 27.51 8.48
C GLY A 174 2.34 26.32 9.44
N LYS A 175 1.50 25.29 9.30
CA LYS A 175 1.44 24.09 10.16
C LYS A 175 1.62 22.79 9.37
N ILE A 176 1.73 22.86 8.06
CA ILE A 176 1.88 21.72 7.16
C ILE A 176 3.36 21.58 6.81
N ASP A 177 3.91 20.38 7.00
CA ASP A 177 5.25 20.07 6.51
C ASP A 177 5.30 20.10 4.98
N LYS A 178 6.29 20.83 4.46
CA LYS A 178 6.71 20.91 3.06
C LYS A 178 8.07 20.25 2.90
N PHE A 179 8.35 19.78 1.69
CA PHE A 179 9.52 18.97 1.37
C PHE A 179 10.32 19.67 0.28
N SER A 180 11.51 20.15 0.62
CA SER A 180 12.36 20.93 -0.29
C SER A 180 13.79 20.38 -0.33
N GLU A 181 14.51 20.66 -1.41
CA GLU A 181 15.93 20.27 -1.55
C GLU A 181 16.82 20.79 -0.42
N LYS A 182 16.50 21.95 0.17
CA LYS A 182 17.24 22.49 1.32
C LYS A 182 17.12 21.61 2.56
N ASN A 183 16.06 20.81 2.66
CA ASN A 183 15.79 19.90 3.78
C ASN A 183 16.06 18.43 3.39
N ARG A 184 16.80 18.18 2.30
CA ARG A 184 17.25 16.83 1.96
C ARG A 184 18.20 16.32 3.05
N ILE A 185 17.89 15.17 3.63
CA ILE A 185 18.67 14.58 4.73
C ILE A 185 19.50 13.37 4.31
N GLN A 186 19.03 12.64 3.30
CA GLN A 186 19.73 11.45 2.82
C GLN A 186 19.40 11.20 1.36
N ASN A 187 20.34 10.61 0.64
CA ASN A 187 20.12 10.03 -0.68
C ASN A 187 20.90 8.70 -0.77
N PHE A 188 20.32 7.71 -1.40
CA PHE A 188 21.00 6.43 -1.66
C PHE A 188 20.54 5.82 -2.97
N TYR A 189 21.42 5.01 -3.57
CA TYR A 189 21.13 4.33 -4.81
C TYR A 189 20.08 3.24 -4.60
N ALA A 190 19.03 3.25 -5.42
CA ALA A 190 18.09 2.15 -5.55
C ALA A 190 17.33 2.27 -6.86
N ASP A 191 17.21 1.16 -7.59
CA ASP A 191 16.27 1.04 -8.69
C ASP A 191 14.96 0.45 -8.14
N THR A 192 14.07 1.32 -7.67
CA THR A 192 12.90 0.93 -6.87
C THR A 192 11.67 0.62 -7.71
N TRP A 193 10.91 -0.40 -7.34
CA TRP A 193 9.55 -0.61 -7.82
C TRP A 193 8.51 0.06 -6.93
N ASP A 194 8.64 -0.18 -5.62
CA ASP A 194 7.65 0.17 -4.60
C ASP A 194 8.35 0.49 -3.26
N LEU A 195 7.79 1.45 -2.53
CA LEU A 195 8.18 1.91 -1.21
C LEU A 195 7.01 1.76 -0.24
N HIS A 196 7.31 1.34 0.97
CA HIS A 196 6.36 1.41 2.07
C HIS A 196 7.12 1.52 3.39
N SER A 197 6.57 2.27 4.32
CA SER A 197 7.16 2.50 5.63
C SER A 197 6.21 2.08 6.74
N PHE A 198 6.79 1.58 7.82
CA PHE A 198 6.03 1.16 8.99
C PHE A 198 6.79 1.48 10.26
N ILE A 199 6.05 1.59 11.37
CA ILE A 199 6.63 1.74 12.71
C ILE A 199 6.45 0.41 13.42
N TRP A 200 7.53 -0.11 13.98
CA TRP A 200 7.52 -1.32 14.79
C TRP A 200 8.50 -1.18 15.94
N ASP A 201 8.06 -1.52 17.15
CA ASP A 201 8.86 -1.42 18.37
C ASP A 201 9.54 -0.03 18.52
N GLN A 202 8.76 1.05 18.33
CA GLN A 202 9.23 2.45 18.36
C GLN A 202 10.32 2.82 17.34
N ASN A 203 10.54 2.00 16.32
CA ASN A 203 11.48 2.26 15.24
C ASN A 203 10.75 2.43 13.91
N THR A 204 11.24 3.33 13.06
CA THR A 204 10.76 3.47 11.67
C THR A 204 11.58 2.58 10.76
N TYR A 205 10.89 1.84 9.90
CA TYR A 205 11.50 1.04 8.84
C TYR A 205 11.02 1.52 7.49
N LEU A 206 11.87 1.34 6.48
CA LEU A 206 11.56 1.58 5.08
C LEU A 206 11.94 0.32 4.30
N GLY A 207 10.95 -0.33 3.71
CA GLY A 207 11.21 -1.41 2.76
C GLY A 207 11.28 -0.87 1.34
N VAL A 208 12.07 -1.54 0.52
CA VAL A 208 12.32 -1.16 -0.88
C VAL A 208 12.31 -2.42 -1.72
N SER A 209 11.31 -2.57 -2.59
CA SER A 209 11.35 -3.58 -3.64
C SER A 209 12.16 -3.05 -4.82
N GLN A 210 13.07 -3.87 -5.37
CA GLN A 210 13.99 -3.42 -6.41
C GLN A 210 13.69 -4.04 -7.78
N LEU A 211 14.04 -3.32 -8.84
CA LEU A 211 13.99 -3.74 -10.25
C LEU A 211 14.96 -4.87 -10.55
N SER A 212 16.07 -4.96 -9.81
CA SER A 212 16.99 -6.10 -9.89
C SER A 212 16.26 -7.38 -9.54
N THR A 213 16.66 -8.48 -10.16
CA THR A 213 15.87 -9.73 -10.10
C THR A 213 15.89 -10.42 -8.73
N GLN A 214 16.64 -9.94 -7.73
CA GLN A 214 16.94 -10.71 -6.51
C GLN A 214 17.18 -9.91 -5.20
N SER A 215 16.47 -8.81 -4.95
CA SER A 215 16.59 -8.14 -3.65
C SER A 215 15.38 -7.32 -3.24
N PHE A 216 14.97 -7.50 -1.99
CA PHE A 216 14.17 -6.56 -1.22
C PHE A 216 15.04 -6.03 -0.09
N ILE A 217 15.14 -4.72 0.07
CA ILE A 217 15.99 -4.10 1.09
C ILE A 217 15.09 -3.56 2.19
N LEU A 218 15.32 -4.01 3.42
CA LEU A 218 14.75 -3.40 4.61
C LEU A 218 15.78 -2.46 5.22
N LYS A 219 15.39 -1.21 5.44
CA LYS A 219 16.19 -0.19 6.11
C LYS A 219 15.55 0.20 7.43
N LYS A 220 16.38 0.58 8.41
CA LYS A 220 15.96 1.06 9.72
C LYS A 220 16.43 2.50 9.92
N TRP A 221 15.55 3.33 10.46
CA TRP A 221 15.88 4.71 10.81
C TRP A 221 16.73 4.78 12.08
N VAL A 222 17.92 5.37 11.99
CA VAL A 222 18.86 5.56 13.11
C VAL A 222 19.47 6.95 12.98
N GLN A 223 19.45 7.76 14.04
CA GLN A 223 20.15 9.05 14.11
C GLN A 223 19.93 9.97 12.89
N ASN A 224 18.69 10.08 12.40
CA ASN A 224 18.30 10.93 11.27
C ASN A 224 18.72 10.43 9.88
N GLU A 225 19.03 9.15 9.75
CA GLU A 225 19.28 8.47 8.47
C GLU A 225 18.72 7.05 8.44
N PHE A 226 18.49 6.50 7.25
CA PHE A 226 18.20 5.08 7.07
C PHE A 226 19.48 4.29 6.86
N ILE A 227 19.71 3.31 7.73
CA ILE A 227 20.76 2.30 7.56
C ILE A 227 20.18 1.00 7.02
N GLU A 228 20.96 0.23 6.28
CA GLU A 228 20.55 -1.11 5.85
C GLU A 228 20.40 -2.04 7.06
N LYS A 229 19.25 -2.69 7.16
CA LYS A 229 18.93 -3.64 8.23
C LYS A 229 18.97 -5.08 7.72
N ALA A 230 18.38 -5.34 6.56
CA ALA A 230 18.39 -6.65 5.95
C ALA A 230 18.26 -6.56 4.43
N ILE A 231 18.87 -7.52 3.73
CA ILE A 231 18.60 -7.79 2.32
C ILE A 231 17.91 -9.15 2.26
N LEU A 232 16.66 -9.16 1.78
CA LEU A 232 15.88 -10.36 1.61
C LEU A 232 15.98 -10.81 0.15
N THR A 233 16.42 -12.04 -0.08
CA THR A 233 16.50 -12.61 -1.43
C THR A 233 15.10 -13.02 -1.87
N VAL A 234 14.43 -12.10 -2.55
CA VAL A 234 13.06 -12.26 -3.03
C VAL A 234 13.04 -12.01 -4.55
N PRO A 235 12.69 -13.03 -5.36
CA PRO A 235 12.73 -12.88 -6.81
C PRO A 235 11.61 -11.98 -7.32
N ASN A 236 11.96 -11.03 -8.21
CA ASN A 236 11.01 -10.14 -8.89
C ASN A 236 9.97 -9.50 -7.95
N ALA A 237 10.42 -9.00 -6.79
CA ALA A 237 9.56 -8.29 -5.84
C ALA A 237 8.86 -7.09 -6.52
N ARG A 238 7.56 -6.95 -6.26
CA ARG A 238 6.69 -5.88 -6.77
C ARG A 238 6.13 -5.08 -5.60
N LYS A 239 4.82 -4.89 -5.54
CA LYS A 239 4.18 -4.28 -4.40
C LYS A 239 4.24 -5.19 -3.19
N TRP A 240 4.18 -4.58 -2.03
CA TRP A 240 4.26 -5.27 -0.76
C TRP A 240 3.58 -4.42 0.31
N THR A 241 3.14 -5.07 1.38
CA THR A 241 2.50 -4.38 2.51
C THR A 241 3.07 -4.93 3.82
N SER A 242 2.80 -4.23 4.91
CA SER A 242 3.11 -4.69 6.26
C SER A 242 1.88 -4.54 7.16
N PHE A 243 1.74 -5.45 8.12
CA PHE A 243 0.65 -5.42 9.07
C PHE A 243 1.06 -6.11 10.37
N GLU A 244 0.46 -5.68 11.47
CA GLU A 244 0.57 -6.38 12.74
C GLU A 244 -0.53 -7.43 12.83
N TRP A 245 -0.20 -8.61 13.32
CA TRP A 245 -1.18 -9.66 13.61
C TRP A 245 -0.72 -10.44 14.83
N GLN A 246 -1.59 -10.62 15.82
CA GLN A 246 -1.28 -11.37 17.04
C GLN A 246 0.01 -10.89 17.75
N SER A 247 0.20 -9.57 17.83
CA SER A 247 1.37 -8.91 18.45
C SER A 247 2.70 -9.17 17.76
N GLU A 248 2.68 -9.51 16.48
CA GLU A 248 3.86 -9.71 15.64
C GLU A 248 3.68 -8.92 14.34
N LEU A 249 4.77 -8.42 13.77
CA LEU A 249 4.73 -7.72 12.50
C LEU A 249 5.04 -8.69 11.36
N TYR A 250 4.24 -8.60 10.30
CA TYR A 250 4.44 -9.34 9.06
C TYR A 250 4.69 -8.40 7.88
N ILE A 251 5.50 -8.86 6.95
CA ILE A 251 5.76 -8.20 5.67
C ILE A 251 5.41 -9.20 4.57
N VAL A 252 4.50 -8.82 3.68
CA VAL A 252 4.08 -9.68 2.56
C VAL A 252 4.50 -9.04 1.26
N ILE A 253 5.29 -9.76 0.47
CA ILE A 253 5.88 -9.27 -0.78
C ILE A 253 5.29 -10.04 -1.95
N ALA A 254 4.61 -9.33 -2.85
CA ALA A 254 4.14 -9.90 -4.12
C ALA A 254 5.33 -10.11 -5.07
N CYS A 255 5.43 -11.31 -5.64
CA CYS A 255 6.50 -11.67 -6.55
C CYS A 255 5.96 -11.98 -7.94
N ASN A 256 6.43 -11.21 -8.93
CA ASN A 256 6.05 -11.43 -10.32
C ASN A 256 6.93 -12.51 -10.94
N THR A 257 6.76 -13.73 -10.47
CA THR A 257 7.48 -14.92 -10.91
C THR A 257 6.51 -15.87 -11.60
N LYS A 258 6.89 -16.36 -12.78
CA LYS A 258 6.15 -17.42 -13.48
C LYS A 258 6.58 -18.79 -12.95
N PRO A 259 5.68 -19.78 -12.91
CA PRO A 259 6.05 -21.17 -12.69
C PRO A 259 7.17 -21.60 -13.63
N ALA A 260 8.11 -22.41 -13.15
CA ALA A 260 9.23 -22.87 -13.96
C ALA A 260 8.73 -23.75 -15.13
N PRO A 261 9.35 -23.68 -16.32
CA PRO A 261 9.07 -24.62 -17.40
C PRO A 261 9.26 -26.06 -16.89
N GLY A 262 8.20 -26.88 -16.94
CA GLY A 262 8.21 -28.24 -16.38
C GLY A 262 7.49 -28.42 -15.03
N GLY A 263 6.86 -27.37 -14.47
CA GLY A 263 5.89 -27.53 -13.38
C GLY A 263 6.38 -27.14 -11.98
N GLY A 264 7.36 -26.26 -11.85
CA GLY A 264 7.79 -25.72 -10.54
C GLY A 264 6.87 -24.59 -10.04
N ALA A 265 6.54 -24.59 -8.75
CA ALA A 265 5.75 -23.53 -8.14
C ALA A 265 6.49 -22.17 -8.12
N ALA A 266 5.73 -21.10 -8.31
CA ALA A 266 6.17 -19.74 -8.06
C ALA A 266 5.63 -19.29 -6.70
N TYR A 267 6.32 -18.35 -6.06
CA TYR A 267 6.00 -17.96 -4.69
C TYR A 267 6.04 -16.46 -4.48
N SER A 268 5.13 -15.98 -3.64
CA SER A 268 5.23 -14.74 -2.88
C SER A 268 5.73 -15.08 -1.47
N TYR A 269 6.29 -14.10 -0.76
CA TYR A 269 7.00 -14.35 0.49
C TYR A 269 6.40 -13.54 1.63
N VAL A 270 6.21 -14.22 2.76
CA VAL A 270 5.82 -13.61 4.03
C VAL A 270 7.01 -13.67 4.95
N TYR A 271 7.45 -12.51 5.42
CA TYR A 271 8.44 -12.39 6.47
C TYR A 271 7.75 -11.98 7.76
N LYS A 272 8.34 -12.40 8.87
CA LYS A 272 7.89 -12.05 10.20
C LYS A 272 9.01 -11.33 10.92
N MET A 273 8.66 -10.22 11.55
CA MET A 273 9.53 -9.46 12.42
C MET A 273 9.12 -9.67 13.87
N LYS A 274 10.10 -10.08 14.67
CA LYS A 274 9.97 -10.18 16.12
C LYS A 274 11.09 -9.37 16.73
N TYR A 275 10.73 -8.32 17.48
CA TYR A 275 11.67 -7.29 17.89
C TYR A 275 12.43 -6.74 16.67
N ASP A 276 13.76 -6.76 16.68
CA ASP A 276 14.62 -6.31 15.58
C ASP A 276 15.08 -7.45 14.64
N GLU A 277 14.55 -8.66 14.77
CA GLU A 277 14.90 -9.80 13.91
C GLU A 277 13.83 -10.04 12.85
N ILE A 278 14.26 -10.24 11.59
CA ILE A 278 13.40 -10.58 10.46
C ILE A 278 13.72 -11.98 9.98
N THR A 279 12.69 -12.81 9.80
CA THR A 279 12.81 -14.20 9.37
C THR A 279 11.77 -14.54 8.31
N LEU A 280 12.10 -15.45 7.39
CA LEU A 280 11.12 -15.99 6.46
C LEU A 280 10.08 -16.78 7.27
N PHE A 281 8.83 -16.33 7.21
CA PHE A 281 7.72 -16.98 7.90
C PHE A 281 7.06 -18.03 7.01
N GLN A 282 6.71 -17.65 5.78
CA GLN A 282 5.99 -18.54 4.87
C GLN A 282 6.29 -18.20 3.41
N ARG A 283 6.22 -19.22 2.54
CA ARG A 283 6.12 -19.05 1.09
C ARG A 283 4.70 -19.36 0.67
N LEU A 284 4.08 -18.45 -0.06
CA LEU A 284 2.72 -18.61 -0.57
C LEU A 284 2.80 -18.98 -2.05
N GLU A 285 2.19 -20.09 -2.45
CA GLU A 285 2.12 -20.47 -3.85
C GLU A 285 1.26 -19.49 -4.65
N THR A 286 1.92 -18.57 -5.34
CA THR A 286 1.32 -17.52 -6.17
C THR A 286 1.83 -17.62 -7.60
N ARG A 287 1.27 -16.81 -8.52
CA ARG A 287 1.74 -16.77 -9.91
C ARG A 287 1.66 -15.35 -10.42
N THR A 288 2.79 -14.81 -10.89
CA THR A 288 2.85 -13.45 -11.45
C THR A 288 2.19 -12.39 -10.57
N ALA A 289 2.35 -12.51 -9.24
CA ALA A 289 1.78 -11.59 -8.28
C ALA A 289 2.40 -10.21 -8.44
N PHE A 290 1.57 -9.18 -8.54
CA PHE A 290 2.02 -7.82 -8.80
C PHE A 290 1.60 -6.86 -7.69
N GLY A 291 0.36 -7.01 -7.19
CA GLY A 291 -0.19 -6.33 -6.03
C GLY A 291 -0.45 -7.31 -4.88
N VAL A 292 -0.34 -6.85 -3.64
CA VAL A 292 -0.85 -7.54 -2.46
C VAL A 292 -1.21 -6.51 -1.41
N ASP A 293 -2.33 -6.73 -0.73
CA ASP A 293 -2.67 -5.99 0.47
C ASP A 293 -3.35 -6.88 1.52
N ALA A 294 -3.42 -6.41 2.76
CA ALA A 294 -3.90 -7.18 3.91
C ALA A 294 -5.05 -6.46 4.63
N ILE A 295 -6.07 -7.23 5.03
CA ILE A 295 -7.24 -6.70 5.73
C ILE A 295 -7.66 -7.61 6.88
N GLU A 296 -7.88 -6.97 8.03
CA GLU A 296 -8.52 -7.57 9.18
C GLU A 296 -10.03 -7.38 9.12
N ILE A 297 -10.77 -8.49 9.30
CA ILE A 297 -12.23 -8.52 9.34
C ILE A 297 -12.64 -9.25 10.62
N GLY A 298 -12.98 -8.48 11.65
CA GLY A 298 -13.23 -9.04 12.98
C GLY A 298 -11.97 -9.70 13.55
N ASN A 299 -12.04 -11.01 13.79
CA ASN A 299 -10.89 -11.80 14.30
C ASN A 299 -10.21 -12.62 13.19
N GLU A 300 -10.43 -12.26 11.93
CA GLU A 300 -9.89 -12.95 10.77
C GLU A 300 -8.99 -12.01 9.99
N LEU A 301 -7.95 -12.57 9.38
CA LEU A 301 -6.98 -11.83 8.58
C LEU A 301 -6.88 -12.44 7.19
N TYR A 302 -6.93 -11.57 6.18
CA TYR A 302 -6.89 -11.93 4.78
C TYR A 302 -5.74 -11.23 4.06
N LEU A 303 -5.15 -11.92 3.08
CA LEU A 303 -4.25 -11.34 2.09
C LEU A 303 -4.93 -11.42 0.72
N VAL A 304 -5.09 -10.28 0.06
CA VAL A 304 -5.68 -10.21 -1.27
C VAL A 304 -4.58 -9.91 -2.26
N PHE A 305 -4.33 -10.83 -3.18
CA PHE A 305 -3.35 -10.61 -4.26
C PHE A 305 -4.03 -10.09 -5.52
N ALA A 306 -3.30 -9.28 -6.29
CA ALA A 306 -3.60 -8.96 -7.67
C ALA A 306 -2.54 -9.57 -8.59
N TYR A 307 -2.99 -10.41 -9.53
CA TYR A 307 -2.12 -11.09 -10.47
C TYR A 307 -2.08 -10.38 -11.82
N LEU A 308 -0.87 -10.19 -12.34
CA LEU A 308 -0.66 -9.60 -13.66
C LEU A 308 -1.29 -10.47 -14.75
N LEU A 309 -1.06 -11.79 -14.69
CA LEU A 309 -1.66 -12.79 -15.57
C LEU A 309 -2.39 -13.77 -14.64
N GLY A 310 -3.71 -13.89 -14.78
CA GLY A 310 -4.53 -14.66 -13.85
C GLY A 310 -4.20 -16.15 -13.79
N VAL A 311 -4.84 -16.87 -12.86
CA VAL A 311 -4.63 -18.31 -12.67
C VAL A 311 -5.42 -19.13 -13.70
N GLY A 312 -4.70 -19.77 -14.64
CA GLY A 312 -5.31 -20.64 -15.66
C GLY A 312 -5.73 -19.85 -16.90
N ASN A 313 -6.74 -20.33 -17.63
CA ASN A 313 -7.32 -19.60 -18.75
C ASN A 313 -8.24 -18.45 -18.30
N ASP A 314 -8.55 -18.42 -17.00
CA ASP A 314 -9.53 -17.52 -16.43
C ASP A 314 -8.80 -16.50 -15.54
N ALA A 315 -9.06 -15.22 -15.78
CA ALA A 315 -8.36 -14.08 -15.18
C ALA A 315 -8.68 -13.91 -13.67
N TYR A 316 -8.23 -14.86 -12.82
CA TYR A 316 -8.43 -14.85 -11.37
C TYR A 316 -7.18 -14.45 -10.58
N SER A 317 -7.38 -13.87 -9.40
CA SER A 317 -6.36 -13.69 -8.37
C SER A 317 -6.71 -14.44 -7.07
N ASP A 318 -5.71 -14.76 -6.25
CA ASP A 318 -5.90 -15.53 -5.01
C ASP A 318 -6.19 -14.62 -3.81
N VAL A 319 -7.04 -15.12 -2.90
CA VAL A 319 -7.16 -14.64 -1.52
C VAL A 319 -6.64 -15.73 -0.59
N PHE A 320 -5.80 -15.33 0.37
CA PHE A 320 -5.33 -16.19 1.44
C PHE A 320 -5.96 -15.75 2.77
N LYS A 321 -6.21 -16.71 3.65
CA LYS A 321 -6.75 -16.49 4.99
C LYS A 321 -5.83 -17.07 6.04
N TRP A 322 -5.63 -16.33 7.13
CA TRP A 322 -4.92 -16.84 8.30
C TRP A 322 -5.72 -17.96 8.98
N SER A 323 -5.13 -19.13 9.12
CA SER A 323 -5.75 -20.28 9.77
C SER A 323 -4.69 -21.18 10.38
N GLN A 324 -4.86 -21.52 11.66
CA GLN A 324 -3.99 -22.45 12.40
C GLN A 324 -2.50 -22.02 12.41
N GLY A 325 -2.23 -20.72 12.44
CA GLY A 325 -0.87 -20.19 12.55
C GLY A 325 -0.12 -20.03 11.22
N GLU A 326 -0.82 -20.12 10.08
CA GLU A 326 -0.26 -19.89 8.74
C GLU A 326 -1.33 -19.31 7.79
N PHE A 327 -0.91 -18.77 6.65
CA PHE A 327 -1.84 -18.37 5.58
C PHE A 327 -2.15 -19.56 4.67
N LYS A 328 -3.44 -19.82 4.44
CA LYS A 328 -3.92 -20.87 3.53
C LYS A 328 -4.70 -20.22 2.39
N LYS A 329 -4.64 -20.80 1.19
CA LYS A 329 -5.52 -20.37 0.10
C LYS A 329 -6.97 -20.54 0.54
N ASP A 330 -7.75 -19.49 0.36
CA ASP A 330 -9.13 -19.43 0.81
C ASP A 330 -10.09 -19.50 -0.38
N HIS A 331 -10.04 -18.51 -1.27
CA HIS A 331 -10.85 -18.45 -2.49
C HIS A 331 -10.17 -17.64 -3.60
N LEU A 332 -10.79 -17.65 -4.79
CA LEU A 332 -10.38 -16.85 -5.94
C LEU A 332 -11.30 -15.64 -6.10
N ILE A 333 -10.73 -14.52 -6.53
CA ILE A 333 -11.49 -13.35 -6.99
C ILE A 333 -11.41 -13.23 -8.53
N PRO A 334 -12.50 -12.93 -9.24
CA PRO A 334 -12.60 -12.93 -10.71
C PRO A 334 -11.97 -11.69 -11.36
N VAL A 335 -10.78 -11.29 -10.90
CA VAL A 335 -10.10 -10.07 -11.34
C VAL A 335 -8.59 -10.33 -11.45
N THR A 336 -7.99 -9.82 -12.53
CA THR A 336 -6.54 -9.59 -12.66
C THR A 336 -6.25 -8.12 -12.53
N GLY A 337 -5.03 -7.80 -12.11
CA GLY A 337 -4.62 -6.42 -11.91
C GLY A 337 -3.14 -6.29 -11.61
N THR A 338 -2.68 -5.04 -11.56
CA THR A 338 -1.33 -4.68 -11.14
C THR A 338 -1.32 -3.97 -9.79
N ASP A 339 -2.49 -3.67 -9.25
CA ASP A 339 -2.61 -2.99 -7.97
C ASP A 339 -3.89 -3.39 -7.23
N VAL A 340 -3.79 -3.42 -5.91
CA VAL A 340 -4.89 -3.75 -5.00
C VAL A 340 -4.74 -2.98 -3.70
N ASP A 341 -5.85 -2.48 -3.19
CA ASP A 341 -5.94 -1.87 -1.88
C ASP A 341 -7.18 -2.42 -1.17
N THR A 342 -7.01 -2.79 0.09
CA THR A 342 -8.06 -3.38 0.93
C THR A 342 -8.39 -2.41 2.05
N PHE A 343 -9.68 -2.14 2.24
CA PHE A 343 -10.09 -1.08 3.15
C PHE A 343 -11.48 -1.33 3.73
N SER A 344 -11.77 -0.59 4.80
CA SER A 344 -13.07 -0.63 5.47
C SER A 344 -13.74 0.73 5.45
N VAL A 345 -15.04 0.74 5.15
CA VAL A 345 -15.91 1.92 5.25
C VAL A 345 -17.02 1.59 6.23
N GLY A 346 -16.95 2.17 7.43
CA GLY A 346 -17.81 1.75 8.54
C GLY A 346 -17.56 0.28 8.91
N SER A 347 -18.61 -0.54 8.89
CA SER A 347 -18.54 -1.99 9.15
C SER A 347 -18.39 -2.82 7.87
N GLU A 348 -18.27 -2.18 6.71
CA GLU A 348 -18.17 -2.87 5.42
C GLU A 348 -16.71 -2.95 4.98
N HIS A 349 -16.32 -4.09 4.41
CA HIS A 349 -14.95 -4.39 4.02
C HIS A 349 -14.86 -4.63 2.51
N PHE A 350 -13.86 -4.04 1.88
CA PHE A 350 -13.70 -4.01 0.43
C PHE A 350 -12.28 -4.36 0.00
N ALA A 351 -12.17 -4.83 -1.23
CA ALA A 351 -10.93 -4.85 -1.99
C ALA A 351 -11.17 -4.13 -3.32
N ALA A 352 -10.38 -3.12 -3.62
CA ALA A 352 -10.36 -2.48 -4.93
C ALA A 352 -9.17 -3.01 -5.73
N VAL A 353 -9.39 -3.39 -6.99
CA VAL A 353 -8.33 -3.89 -7.87
C VAL A 353 -8.34 -3.08 -9.17
N VAL A 354 -7.15 -2.68 -9.63
CA VAL A 354 -6.94 -2.07 -10.96
C VAL A 354 -5.70 -2.63 -11.64
N GLY A 355 -5.51 -2.23 -12.89
CA GLY A 355 -4.24 -2.44 -13.58
C GLY A 355 -4.38 -2.64 -15.07
N VAL A 356 -3.24 -2.58 -15.75
CA VAL A 356 -3.16 -2.63 -17.21
C VAL A 356 -3.57 -3.96 -17.82
N THR A 357 -3.55 -5.04 -17.03
CA THR A 357 -3.99 -6.39 -17.44
C THR A 357 -5.40 -6.72 -16.98
N SER A 358 -6.10 -5.78 -16.36
CA SER A 358 -7.52 -5.95 -16.07
C SER A 358 -8.30 -6.02 -17.39
N ARG A 359 -9.30 -6.89 -17.44
CA ARG A 359 -10.08 -7.15 -18.66
C ARG A 359 -10.68 -5.87 -19.24
N ASP A 360 -11.42 -5.16 -18.39
CA ASP A 360 -12.15 -3.93 -18.70
C ASP A 360 -11.55 -2.72 -17.95
N PRO A 361 -11.75 -1.47 -18.44
CA PRO A 361 -11.24 -0.25 -17.83
C PRO A 361 -12.06 0.14 -16.59
N PHE A 362 -12.01 -0.71 -15.56
CA PHE A 362 -12.75 -0.52 -14.32
C PHE A 362 -11.81 -0.34 -13.12
N VAL A 363 -12.34 0.30 -12.10
CA VAL A 363 -11.97 -0.02 -10.71
C VAL A 363 -12.89 -1.16 -10.26
N TYR A 364 -12.34 -2.35 -10.06
CA TYR A 364 -13.11 -3.51 -9.60
C TYR A 364 -13.28 -3.41 -8.10
N LEU A 365 -14.47 -3.05 -7.63
CA LEU A 365 -14.79 -2.99 -6.20
C LEU A 365 -15.44 -4.30 -5.77
N LEU A 366 -14.72 -5.07 -4.98
CA LEU A 366 -15.17 -6.30 -4.34
C LEU A 366 -15.58 -5.98 -2.90
N LYS A 367 -16.66 -6.57 -2.41
CA LYS A 367 -17.14 -6.43 -1.03
C LYS A 367 -17.14 -7.79 -0.34
N TYR A 368 -16.72 -7.81 0.91
CA TYR A 368 -16.84 -9.00 1.76
C TYR A 368 -18.31 -9.22 2.13
N ASN A 369 -18.84 -10.40 1.82
CA ASN A 369 -20.26 -10.72 2.06
C ASN A 369 -20.53 -11.49 3.37
N GLY A 370 -19.53 -11.59 4.25
CA GLY A 370 -19.56 -12.41 5.45
C GLY A 370 -18.80 -13.74 5.32
N THR A 371 -18.51 -14.18 4.09
CA THR A 371 -17.75 -15.41 3.82
C THR A 371 -16.55 -15.17 2.90
N GLN A 372 -16.72 -14.38 1.85
CA GLN A 372 -15.70 -14.15 0.82
C GLN A 372 -15.86 -12.77 0.16
N PHE A 373 -14.82 -12.33 -0.56
CA PHE A 373 -14.91 -11.14 -1.40
C PHE A 373 -15.64 -11.48 -2.70
N VAL A 374 -16.71 -10.73 -2.99
CA VAL A 374 -17.50 -10.86 -4.22
C VAL A 374 -17.61 -9.52 -4.93
N THR A 375 -17.80 -9.52 -6.25
CA THR A 375 -18.03 -8.29 -7.01
C THR A 375 -19.22 -7.53 -6.45
N HIS A 376 -18.99 -6.30 -6.02
CA HIS A 376 -20.02 -5.38 -5.54
C HIS A 376 -20.41 -4.39 -6.63
N TYR A 377 -19.44 -3.59 -7.10
CA TYR A 377 -19.69 -2.58 -8.12
C TYR A 377 -18.41 -2.26 -8.91
N ASN A 378 -18.38 -2.59 -10.19
CA ASN A 378 -17.27 -2.15 -11.05
C ASN A 378 -17.49 -0.70 -11.46
N ILE A 379 -16.56 0.18 -11.11
CA ILE A 379 -16.68 1.61 -11.42
C ILE A 379 -16.07 1.84 -12.81
N PRO A 380 -16.86 2.25 -13.82
CA PRO A 380 -16.36 2.47 -15.17
C PRO A 380 -15.42 3.67 -15.25
N MET A 381 -14.30 3.51 -15.96
CA MET A 381 -13.29 4.54 -16.20
C MET A 381 -13.09 4.76 -17.69
N ASP A 382 -12.65 5.97 -18.06
CA ASP A 382 -12.37 6.35 -19.45
C ASP A 382 -11.17 5.58 -20.04
N SER A 383 -10.28 5.09 -19.19
CA SER A 383 -9.12 4.27 -19.55
C SER A 383 -8.81 3.26 -18.44
N ARG A 384 -7.95 2.27 -18.70
CA ARG A 384 -7.50 1.33 -17.65
C ARG A 384 -6.68 2.09 -16.61
N PRO A 385 -7.08 2.07 -15.32
CA PRO A 385 -6.24 2.65 -14.27
C PRO A 385 -4.95 1.85 -14.10
N TYR A 386 -3.90 2.55 -13.68
CA TYR A 386 -2.57 1.98 -13.48
C TYR A 386 -2.32 1.62 -12.01
N GLY A 387 -2.69 2.53 -11.10
CA GLY A 387 -2.55 2.36 -9.65
C GLY A 387 -3.73 2.98 -8.89
N LEU A 388 -3.90 2.59 -7.63
CA LEU A 388 -4.99 3.06 -6.79
C LEU A 388 -4.56 3.15 -5.32
N THR A 389 -5.15 4.09 -4.59
CA THR A 389 -4.96 4.20 -3.13
C THR A 389 -6.24 4.63 -2.46
N PHE A 390 -6.62 3.94 -1.39
CA PHE A 390 -7.69 4.33 -0.49
C PHE A 390 -7.22 5.45 0.42
N VAL A 391 -8.02 6.51 0.49
CA VAL A 391 -7.72 7.69 1.31
C VAL A 391 -8.84 7.87 2.31
N ARG A 392 -8.49 7.76 3.59
CA ARG A 392 -9.37 8.07 4.70
C ARG A 392 -8.99 9.41 5.32
N THR A 393 -9.97 10.31 5.37
CA THR A 393 -9.91 11.52 6.20
C THR A 393 -10.71 11.28 7.48
N ARG A 394 -10.84 12.31 8.30
CA ARG A 394 -11.60 12.23 9.56
C ARG A 394 -13.03 11.73 9.35
N ASN A 395 -13.69 12.22 8.31
CA ASN A 395 -15.13 12.05 8.09
C ASN A 395 -15.48 11.51 6.71
N GLU A 396 -14.52 11.38 5.81
CA GLU A 396 -14.76 11.11 4.40
C GLU A 396 -13.81 10.01 3.90
N TYR A 397 -14.28 9.30 2.87
CA TYR A 397 -13.55 8.19 2.26
C TYR A 397 -13.43 8.43 0.77
N PHE A 398 -12.24 8.20 0.23
CA PHE A 398 -11.94 8.40 -1.18
C PHE A 398 -11.14 7.22 -1.76
N LEU A 399 -11.21 7.08 -3.08
CA LEU A 399 -10.25 6.31 -3.87
C LEU A 399 -9.53 7.28 -4.80
N ALA A 400 -8.22 7.37 -4.68
CA ALA A 400 -7.36 8.05 -5.62
C ALA A 400 -6.94 7.07 -6.72
N VAL A 401 -7.20 7.41 -7.98
CA VAL A 401 -7.05 6.50 -9.13
C VAL A 401 -6.11 7.13 -10.14
N ALA A 402 -4.96 6.47 -10.36
CA ALA A 402 -3.89 6.96 -11.22
C ALA A 402 -4.05 6.43 -12.65
N PHE A 403 -3.83 7.30 -13.62
CA PHE A 403 -3.81 6.93 -15.04
C PHE A 403 -2.46 7.22 -15.67
N TYR A 404 -1.89 6.19 -16.30
CA TYR A 404 -0.60 6.32 -16.98
C TYR A 404 -0.74 7.01 -18.36
N ASP A 405 -1.81 6.73 -19.09
CA ASP A 405 -1.99 7.23 -20.46
C ASP A 405 -2.86 8.49 -20.55
N LEU A 406 -3.40 8.98 -19.42
CA LEU A 406 -4.21 10.21 -19.36
C LEU A 406 -3.42 11.37 -18.73
N ARG A 407 -3.79 12.59 -19.11
CA ARG A 407 -3.25 13.84 -18.52
C ARG A 407 -3.92 14.23 -17.20
N GLN A 408 -4.77 13.37 -16.67
CA GLN A 408 -5.50 13.59 -15.43
C GLN A 408 -5.67 12.27 -14.66
N SER A 409 -5.56 12.36 -13.34
CA SER A 409 -5.91 11.34 -12.37
C SER A 409 -7.22 11.72 -11.67
N LEU A 410 -7.87 10.77 -11.02
CA LEU A 410 -9.23 10.97 -10.51
C LEU A 410 -9.30 10.66 -9.02
N ILE A 411 -9.95 11.54 -8.27
CA ILE A 411 -10.38 11.31 -6.89
C ILE A 411 -11.86 10.95 -6.93
N LEU A 412 -12.17 9.75 -6.46
CA LEU A 412 -13.53 9.28 -6.27
C LEU A 412 -13.91 9.43 -4.79
N LYS A 413 -15.10 9.93 -4.48
CA LYS A 413 -15.62 10.08 -3.11
C LYS A 413 -16.70 9.05 -2.83
N TRP A 414 -16.68 8.47 -1.64
CA TRP A 414 -17.73 7.58 -1.15
C TRP A 414 -19.06 8.34 -0.96
N ASN A 415 -20.15 7.78 -1.48
CA ASN A 415 -21.48 8.39 -1.38
C ASN A 415 -22.45 7.63 -0.44
N GLY A 416 -21.95 6.66 0.31
CA GLY A 416 -22.77 5.76 1.15
C GLY A 416 -22.99 4.37 0.54
N VAL A 417 -22.81 4.21 -0.77
CA VAL A 417 -23.06 2.93 -1.49
C VAL A 417 -21.87 2.52 -2.37
N THR A 418 -21.26 3.49 -3.04
CA THR A 418 -20.11 3.30 -3.94
C THR A 418 -19.25 4.57 -3.99
N PHE A 419 -18.17 4.55 -4.75
CA PHE A 419 -17.35 5.73 -5.03
C PHE A 419 -17.76 6.39 -6.34
N GLN A 420 -17.88 7.73 -6.33
CA GLN A 420 -18.24 8.53 -7.50
C GLN A 420 -17.19 9.62 -7.77
N PRO A 421 -16.99 10.05 -9.03
CA PRO A 421 -16.07 11.14 -9.36
C PRO A 421 -16.31 12.40 -8.51
N ASN A 422 -15.25 12.91 -7.89
CA ASN A 422 -15.29 14.10 -7.03
C ASN A 422 -14.34 15.20 -7.52
N GLN A 423 -13.11 14.85 -7.87
CA GLN A 423 -12.09 15.82 -8.29
C GLN A 423 -11.15 15.21 -9.34
N LYS A 424 -10.75 16.01 -10.33
CA LYS A 424 -9.70 15.65 -11.29
C LYS A 424 -8.40 16.33 -10.91
N LEU A 425 -7.29 15.59 -10.94
CA LEU A 425 -5.95 16.09 -10.66
C LEU A 425 -5.11 16.03 -11.92
N VAL A 426 -4.48 17.15 -12.31
CA VAL A 426 -3.57 17.16 -13.47
C VAL A 426 -2.40 16.21 -13.21
N SER A 427 -2.14 15.31 -14.15
CA SER A 427 -1.13 14.27 -14.00
C SER A 427 -0.32 14.05 -15.29
N SER A 428 0.84 13.41 -15.16
CA SER A 428 1.69 13.07 -16.29
C SER A 428 2.32 11.70 -16.06
N LYS A 429 1.76 10.69 -16.76
CA LYS A 429 2.11 9.27 -16.57
C LYS A 429 2.04 8.88 -15.11
N ALA A 430 0.88 9.10 -14.49
CA ALA A 430 0.68 8.78 -13.09
C ALA A 430 0.76 7.27 -12.90
N ARG A 431 1.60 6.85 -11.95
CA ARG A 431 1.77 5.45 -11.59
C ARG A 431 0.95 5.10 -10.37
N ASP A 432 0.92 6.00 -9.39
CA ASP A 432 0.32 5.70 -8.10
C ASP A 432 0.00 6.96 -7.30
N PHE A 433 -0.56 6.74 -6.12
CA PHE A 433 -0.65 7.71 -5.05
C PHE A 433 0.01 7.19 -3.78
N ALA A 434 0.39 8.11 -2.91
CA ALA A 434 0.75 7.80 -1.53
C ALA A 434 -0.07 8.70 -0.61
N THR A 435 -0.49 8.18 0.55
CA THR A 435 -1.30 8.95 1.48
C THR A 435 -0.85 8.74 2.92
N THR A 436 -1.01 9.77 3.73
CA THR A 436 -0.89 9.64 5.17
C THR A 436 -1.77 10.66 5.86
N THR A 437 -2.22 10.34 7.05
CA THR A 437 -2.95 11.26 7.91
C THR A 437 -2.19 11.42 9.22
N ILE A 438 -1.88 12.67 9.55
CA ILE A 438 -1.19 13.03 10.79
C ILE A 438 -2.09 13.90 11.66
N ASN A 439 -1.89 13.82 12.98
CA ASN A 439 -2.48 14.79 13.90
C ASN A 439 -1.43 15.83 14.27
N ARG A 440 -1.74 17.11 14.04
CA ARG A 440 -0.89 18.23 14.45
C ARG A 440 -1.69 19.26 15.21
N ALA A 441 -1.32 19.47 16.47
CA ALA A 441 -1.99 20.41 17.38
C ALA A 441 -3.52 20.21 17.43
N GLY A 442 -3.97 18.95 17.46
CA GLY A 442 -5.40 18.60 17.53
C GLY A 442 -6.15 18.67 16.20
N ARG A 443 -5.46 18.98 15.09
CA ARG A 443 -6.03 18.96 13.74
C ARG A 443 -5.51 17.74 12.98
N GLU A 444 -6.43 17.04 12.33
CA GLU A 444 -6.12 15.96 11.42
C GLU A 444 -5.79 16.55 10.05
N ILE A 445 -4.64 16.19 9.50
CA ILE A 445 -4.13 16.66 8.22
C ILE A 445 -3.87 15.45 7.35
N THR A 446 -4.64 15.31 6.27
CA THR A 446 -4.48 14.23 5.29
C THR A 446 -3.66 14.74 4.10
N TYR A 447 -2.53 14.10 3.87
CA TYR A 447 -1.66 14.31 2.73
C TYR A 447 -1.98 13.30 1.64
N LEU A 448 -1.87 13.74 0.39
CA LEU A 448 -1.96 12.88 -0.79
C LEU A 448 -0.87 13.27 -1.77
N ALA A 449 0.02 12.36 -2.11
CA ALA A 449 1.04 12.56 -3.14
C ALA A 449 0.64 11.83 -4.41
N LEU A 450 0.61 12.53 -5.53
CA LEU A 450 0.44 11.98 -6.88
C LEU A 450 1.81 11.67 -7.47
N VAL A 451 2.04 10.38 -7.75
CA VAL A 451 3.30 9.88 -8.30
C VAL A 451 3.29 9.98 -9.83
N ASN A 452 3.81 11.08 -10.35
CA ASN A 452 4.02 11.27 -11.78
C ASN A 452 5.36 10.67 -12.21
N TYR A 453 5.35 9.80 -13.22
CA TYR A 453 6.59 9.24 -13.77
C TYR A 453 7.34 10.25 -14.62
N GLU A 454 6.71 10.87 -15.62
CA GLU A 454 7.40 11.85 -16.48
C GLU A 454 7.35 13.27 -15.92
N GLY A 455 6.21 13.64 -15.33
CA GLY A 455 6.05 14.92 -14.65
C GLY A 455 6.71 14.90 -13.27
N LYS A 456 6.80 16.08 -12.66
CA LYS A 456 7.15 16.18 -11.25
C LYS A 456 5.98 15.69 -10.38
N PRO A 457 6.23 14.89 -9.33
CA PRO A 457 5.21 14.56 -8.34
C PRO A 457 4.60 15.78 -7.68
N ILE A 458 3.33 15.67 -7.31
CA ILE A 458 2.56 16.77 -6.71
C ILE A 458 2.00 16.29 -5.37
N ILE A 459 2.14 17.11 -4.33
CA ILE A 459 1.60 16.85 -3.00
C ILE A 459 0.39 17.76 -2.79
N TYR A 460 -0.67 17.15 -2.29
CA TYR A 460 -1.95 17.77 -1.98
C TYR A 460 -2.28 17.58 -0.50
N ILE A 461 -3.17 18.44 0.00
CA ILE A 461 -3.71 18.40 1.35
C ILE A 461 -5.22 18.40 1.26
N TYR A 462 -5.88 17.54 2.04
CA TYR A 462 -7.33 17.57 2.11
C TYR A 462 -7.83 18.87 2.77
N ASN A 463 -8.71 19.58 2.08
CA ASN A 463 -9.37 20.78 2.59
C ASN A 463 -10.78 20.41 3.06
N GLU A 464 -11.00 20.52 4.37
CA GLU A 464 -12.28 20.19 5.01
C GLU A 464 -13.44 21.11 4.61
N GLN A 465 -13.16 22.35 4.18
CA GLN A 465 -14.18 23.32 3.78
C GLN A 465 -14.67 23.03 2.37
N THR A 466 -13.74 22.82 1.43
CA THR A 466 -14.07 22.57 0.01
C THR A 466 -14.35 21.10 -0.27
N LYS A 467 -14.01 20.20 0.68
CA LYS A 467 -14.09 18.74 0.54
C LYS A 467 -13.29 18.21 -0.65
N GLN A 468 -12.20 18.89 -0.99
CA GLN A 468 -11.30 18.60 -2.11
C GLN A 468 -9.84 18.56 -1.66
N PHE A 469 -8.97 18.01 -2.49
CA PHE A 469 -7.52 18.01 -2.28
C PHE A 469 -6.89 19.26 -2.88
N GLY A 470 -6.42 20.13 -1.99
CA GLY A 470 -5.70 21.38 -2.26
C GLY A 470 -4.26 21.13 -2.67
N LYS A 471 -3.79 21.64 -3.82
CA LYS A 471 -2.37 21.51 -4.20
C LYS A 471 -1.47 22.26 -3.21
N LEU A 472 -0.59 21.54 -2.52
CA LEU A 472 0.37 22.10 -1.57
C LEU A 472 1.69 22.47 -2.25
N GLN A 473 2.29 21.51 -2.94
CA GLN A 473 3.61 21.69 -3.56
C GLN A 473 3.82 20.73 -4.73
N GLN A 474 4.79 21.07 -5.58
CA GLN A 474 5.32 20.18 -6.59
C GLN A 474 6.78 19.88 -6.24
N THR A 475 7.18 18.61 -6.26
CA THR A 475 8.56 18.22 -5.94
C THR A 475 9.48 18.52 -7.14
N ASN A 476 10.80 18.40 -6.97
CA ASN A 476 11.76 18.58 -8.06
C ASN A 476 12.23 17.27 -8.71
N SER A 477 11.71 16.11 -8.28
CA SER A 477 12.05 14.80 -8.83
C SER A 477 11.45 14.59 -10.23
N LYS A 478 12.08 13.72 -11.02
CA LYS A 478 11.65 13.27 -12.35
C LYS A 478 11.85 11.75 -12.44
N TRP A 479 11.11 11.08 -13.31
CA TRP A 479 11.15 9.61 -13.43
C TRP A 479 10.85 8.93 -12.09
N THR A 480 9.91 9.53 -11.35
CA THR A 480 9.52 9.06 -10.03
C THR A 480 8.69 7.80 -10.18
N ARG A 481 9.16 6.73 -9.54
CA ARG A 481 8.48 5.45 -9.54
C ARG A 481 7.53 5.33 -8.38
N ASP A 482 7.91 5.84 -7.22
CA ASP A 482 7.07 5.80 -6.03
C ASP A 482 7.45 6.88 -5.00
N ILE A 483 6.56 7.13 -4.05
CA ILE A 483 6.72 8.08 -2.96
C ILE A 483 6.17 7.46 -1.69
N GLU A 484 6.81 7.71 -0.56
CA GLU A 484 6.28 7.28 0.74
C GLU A 484 6.40 8.39 1.79
N PHE A 485 5.33 8.59 2.56
CA PHE A 485 5.34 9.51 3.69
C PHE A 485 5.87 8.81 4.93
N LEU A 486 6.94 9.35 5.52
CA LEU A 486 7.69 8.69 6.58
C LEU A 486 7.37 9.31 7.93
N ARG A 487 6.84 8.48 8.84
CA ARG A 487 6.63 8.86 10.24
C ARG A 487 7.78 8.37 11.10
N VAL A 488 8.35 9.27 11.89
CA VAL A 488 9.41 8.95 12.86
C VAL A 488 8.86 9.10 14.27
N PRO A 489 8.93 8.06 15.13
CA PRO A 489 8.52 8.15 16.52
C PRO A 489 9.15 9.35 17.23
N ASN A 490 8.34 10.07 17.99
CA ASN A 490 8.72 11.30 18.71
C ASN A 490 9.11 12.50 17.83
N SER A 491 9.02 12.39 16.50
CA SER A 491 9.12 13.54 15.59
C SER A 491 7.77 14.21 15.41
N ILE A 492 7.73 15.54 15.47
CA ILE A 492 6.56 16.33 15.08
C ILE A 492 6.50 16.58 13.57
N HIS A 493 7.56 16.24 12.84
CA HIS A 493 7.67 16.43 11.40
C HIS A 493 7.40 15.12 10.68
N LEU A 494 6.62 15.23 9.61
CA LEU A 494 6.50 14.21 8.58
C LEU A 494 7.70 14.31 7.63
N ASN A 495 8.29 13.18 7.25
CA ASN A 495 9.35 13.13 6.25
C ASN A 495 8.80 12.52 4.94
N LEU A 496 9.55 12.63 3.85
CA LEU A 496 9.15 12.11 2.53
C LEU A 496 10.29 11.35 1.89
N ALA A 497 10.04 10.10 1.51
CA ALA A 497 10.89 9.35 0.60
C ALA A 497 10.37 9.51 -0.82
N VAL A 498 11.25 9.81 -1.77
CA VAL A 498 10.94 9.89 -3.19
C VAL A 498 11.86 8.95 -3.94
N ALA A 499 11.31 7.90 -4.56
CA ALA A 499 12.04 6.97 -5.40
C ALA A 499 12.02 7.44 -6.85
N SER A 500 13.14 7.96 -7.34
CA SER A 500 13.38 8.23 -8.76
C SER A 500 14.21 7.11 -9.38
N THR A 501 14.46 7.20 -10.69
CA THR A 501 15.35 6.26 -11.37
C THR A 501 16.73 6.26 -10.72
N ARG A 502 17.18 5.10 -10.24
CA ARG A 502 18.48 4.87 -9.57
C ARG A 502 18.71 5.61 -8.25
N GLU A 503 17.69 6.22 -7.66
CA GLU A 503 17.86 6.96 -6.41
C GLU A 503 16.61 6.95 -5.54
N ILE A 504 16.83 6.94 -4.22
CA ILE A 504 15.83 7.35 -3.24
C ILE A 504 16.38 8.57 -2.52
N VAL A 505 15.59 9.64 -2.47
CA VAL A 505 15.90 10.86 -1.73
C VAL A 505 14.94 10.99 -0.55
N ILE A 506 15.49 11.26 0.63
CA ILE A 506 14.74 11.49 1.85
C ILE A 506 14.77 13.00 2.17
N TYR A 507 13.58 13.58 2.31
CA TYR A 507 13.39 14.97 2.70
C TYR A 507 12.80 15.04 4.11
N LYS A 508 13.40 15.87 4.96
CA LYS A 508 12.79 16.24 6.22
C LYS A 508 11.69 17.28 6.00
N GLY A 509 10.53 17.06 6.58
CA GLY A 509 9.45 18.04 6.55
C GLY A 509 9.80 19.31 7.31
N ASN A 510 9.34 20.46 6.80
CA ASN A 510 9.45 21.74 7.47
C ASN A 510 8.20 22.58 7.20
N THR A 511 7.71 23.31 8.20
CA THR A 511 6.54 24.19 8.10
C THR A 511 6.85 25.57 7.54
N THR A 512 8.12 25.96 7.47
CA THR A 512 8.56 27.27 6.94
C THR A 512 8.76 27.25 5.45
#